data_AF-A0A6I6JAK0-F1
#
_entry.id   AF-A0A6I6JAK0-F1
#
_cell.length_a   1.000
_cell.length_b   1.000
_cell.length_c   1.000
_cell.angle_alpha   90.00
_cell.angle_beta   90.00
_cell.angle_gamma   90.00
#
_symmetry.space_group_name_H-M   'P 1'
#
loop_
_entity.id
_entity.type
_entity.pdbx_description
1 polymer ?
#
loop_
_entity_poly.entity_id
_entity_poly.type
_entity_poly.pdbx_seq_one_letter_code
_entity_poly.pdbx_strand_id
1 'polypeptide(L)'
;MSFGSLYVGATGVIAHGDRMQVVGNNLANLSTVGYKKADAQFTDLLSQQMSSGGASYESGAYSFSQIGMGVGVGEIRNVFQEGGLESSNTVTDMAITGNGFFGVRKVTGSEVTTGPSHFTRAGDFRFNNEAYLVDPHDYRLQGYAIDRDTGEVSTTVSDIQLPYDDVVIDGQELRMVRSEPKVTTSLEMVTTLDALATDLHTSETNPFFAMLESYDGSLSNAGSPFGDNNPSYSSSLAVYDEDGNERDLTIYFDPVAASTISNATNGYTYWEYLIALPPTADGSAAYGTSAGGLAGIGVMTFDGSGQLVNHSAYSLNLTSGASGKSLTSWEAASFSEEGVPQFDFTFGSNGSAIGNVQSISYDFGISSSSSSWVGSAAGSAADVGLNASSLVSLQSMDRDVRSSTSYDSGSATLYQIQDGYTWGYLQNTSLSREGVLSGYFSNGQTEDFYQVALYRFNSEWGLRRDGNNNFVATEASGAAIAGTADVDGRGTIQGSTLEMSNVDMAEEFAKMILTQRGYQANTKIITTSDSLLNTTISIKR
;
A
#
# COMPACT_ATOMS: atom_id res chain seq x y z
N MET A 1 -14.75 36.81 63.00
CA MET A 1 -15.56 36.82 61.76
C MET A 1 -14.83 37.41 60.55
N SER A 2 -13.99 38.45 60.68
CA SER A 2 -13.40 39.13 59.51
C SER A 2 -12.29 38.37 58.74
N PHE A 3 -11.43 37.59 59.40
CA PHE A 3 -10.35 36.88 58.69
C PHE A 3 -10.85 35.73 57.80
N GLY A 4 -11.95 35.06 58.18
CA GLY A 4 -12.55 33.98 57.40
C GLY A 4 -13.20 34.47 56.11
N SER A 5 -13.88 35.62 56.13
CA SER A 5 -14.48 36.19 54.92
C SER A 5 -13.45 36.71 53.92
N LEU A 6 -12.34 37.27 54.41
CA LEU A 6 -11.20 37.66 53.57
C LEU A 6 -10.54 36.45 52.92
N TYR A 7 -10.35 35.36 53.65
CA TYR A 7 -9.76 34.12 53.12
C TYR A 7 -10.66 33.45 52.06
N VAL A 8 -11.96 33.37 52.31
CA VAL A 8 -12.94 32.87 51.33
C VAL A 8 -12.99 33.75 50.07
N GLY A 9 -12.94 35.08 50.24
CA GLY A 9 -12.85 36.02 49.12
C GLY A 9 -11.55 35.84 48.32
N ALA A 10 -10.41 35.72 48.99
CA ALA A 10 -9.10 35.56 48.35
C ALA A 10 -8.99 34.23 47.57
N THR A 11 -9.45 33.11 48.15
CA THR A 11 -9.45 31.81 47.47
C THR A 11 -10.34 31.82 46.22
N GLY A 12 -11.51 32.49 46.28
CA GLY A 12 -12.37 32.70 45.12
C GLY A 12 -11.76 33.61 44.04
N VAL A 13 -10.98 34.63 44.41
CA VAL A 13 -10.24 35.47 43.45
C VAL A 13 -9.19 34.65 42.70
N ILE A 14 -8.42 33.83 43.42
CA ILE A 14 -7.38 32.96 42.83
C ILE A 14 -8.03 31.94 41.89
N ALA A 15 -9.06 31.22 42.34
CA ALA A 15 -9.71 30.18 41.53
C ALA A 15 -10.33 30.73 40.24
N HIS A 16 -10.95 31.93 40.28
CA HIS A 16 -11.43 32.59 39.07
C HIS A 16 -10.29 33.14 38.21
N GLY A 17 -9.17 33.57 38.79
CA GLY A 17 -7.97 33.95 38.05
C GLY A 17 -7.43 32.80 37.20
N ASP A 18 -7.27 31.63 37.80
CA ASP A 18 -6.81 30.41 37.11
C ASP A 18 -7.79 29.98 36.01
N ARG A 19 -9.10 29.99 36.30
CA ARG A 19 -10.12 29.70 35.28
C ARG A 19 -10.09 30.70 34.13
N MET A 20 -9.84 31.99 34.41
CA MET A 20 -9.73 33.02 33.37
C MET A 20 -8.50 32.77 32.49
N GLN A 21 -7.39 32.27 33.05
CA GLN A 21 -6.21 31.87 32.29
C GLN A 21 -6.52 30.67 31.37
N VAL A 22 -7.24 29.66 31.86
CA VAL A 22 -7.64 28.49 31.07
C VAL A 22 -8.55 28.89 29.90
N VAL A 23 -9.60 29.68 30.16
CA VAL A 23 -10.51 30.17 29.11
C VAL A 23 -9.77 31.07 28.11
N GLY A 24 -8.84 31.92 28.59
CA GLY A 24 -7.99 32.74 27.73
C GLY A 24 -7.07 31.90 26.83
N ASN A 25 -6.53 30.80 27.36
CA ASN A 25 -5.71 29.86 26.59
C ASN A 25 -6.54 29.12 25.53
N ASN A 26 -7.76 28.67 25.88
CA ASN A 26 -8.68 28.04 24.93
C ASN A 26 -8.98 28.98 23.75
N LEU A 27 -9.32 30.24 24.05
CA LEU A 27 -9.65 31.24 23.03
C LEU A 27 -8.44 31.57 22.14
N ALA A 28 -7.23 31.62 22.71
CA ALA A 28 -6.01 31.87 21.95
C ALA A 28 -5.66 30.73 20.98
N ASN A 29 -6.03 29.48 21.31
CA ASN A 29 -5.76 28.29 20.51
C ASN A 29 -6.98 27.81 19.70
N LEU A 30 -7.92 28.70 19.39
CA LEU A 30 -9.09 28.39 18.57
C LEU A 30 -8.70 27.95 17.15
N SER A 31 -7.68 28.58 16.55
CA SER A 31 -7.23 28.27 15.19
C SER A 31 -6.13 27.21 15.13
N THR A 32 -5.75 26.64 16.28
CA THR A 32 -4.71 25.61 16.34
C THR A 32 -5.29 24.26 15.94
N VAL A 33 -4.67 23.63 14.95
CA VAL A 33 -5.03 22.29 14.47
C VAL A 33 -4.89 21.27 15.59
N GLY A 34 -5.92 20.44 15.76
CA GLY A 34 -5.98 19.35 16.72
C GLY A 34 -6.03 19.78 18.19
N TYR A 35 -6.23 21.08 18.50
CA TYR A 35 -6.25 21.54 19.88
C TYR A 35 -7.48 21.03 20.64
N LYS A 36 -7.23 20.45 21.82
CA LYS A 36 -8.29 20.06 22.75
C LYS A 36 -8.46 21.11 23.82
N LYS A 37 -9.68 21.56 24.09
CA LYS A 37 -9.96 22.55 25.14
C LYS A 37 -9.67 21.99 26.53
N ALA A 38 -9.25 22.86 27.44
CA ALA A 38 -9.11 22.53 28.85
C ALA A 38 -10.28 23.14 29.65
N ASP A 39 -10.79 22.42 30.63
CA ASP A 39 -11.81 22.90 31.56
C ASP A 39 -11.30 22.87 33.00
N ALA A 40 -11.55 23.96 33.74
CA ALA A 40 -11.13 24.12 35.12
C ALA A 40 -12.31 23.83 36.05
N GLN A 41 -12.22 22.74 36.82
CA GLN A 41 -13.25 22.35 37.76
C GLN A 41 -12.94 22.88 39.16
N PHE A 42 -13.94 23.45 39.82
CA PHE A 42 -13.81 23.95 41.18
C PHE A 42 -14.17 22.87 42.20
N THR A 43 -13.43 22.84 43.29
CA THR A 43 -13.74 22.05 44.50
C THR A 43 -13.93 23.01 45.67
N ASP A 44 -14.81 22.66 46.60
CA ASP A 44 -14.86 23.35 47.88
C ASP A 44 -13.63 23.01 48.74
N LEU A 45 -13.27 23.93 49.62
CA LEU A 45 -12.27 23.69 50.66
C LEU A 45 -12.96 23.22 51.94
N LEU A 46 -12.26 22.39 52.74
CA LEU A 46 -12.77 21.74 53.95
C LEU A 46 -13.63 22.68 54.81
N SER A 47 -14.77 22.21 55.32
CA SER A 47 -15.62 23.01 56.20
C SER A 47 -15.12 22.97 57.65
N GLN A 48 -15.14 24.12 58.34
CA GLN A 48 -14.89 24.14 59.77
C GLN A 48 -16.20 23.87 60.51
N GLN A 49 -16.27 22.74 61.22
CA GLN A 49 -17.39 22.45 62.11
C GLN A 49 -17.37 23.42 63.28
N MET A 50 -18.44 24.19 63.46
CA MET A 50 -18.63 24.96 64.68
C MET A 50 -19.11 24.03 65.78
N SER A 51 -18.47 24.09 66.95
CA SER A 51 -19.02 23.46 68.16
C SER A 51 -20.36 24.12 68.47
N SER A 52 -21.46 23.37 68.31
CA SER A 52 -22.77 23.78 68.79
C SER A 52 -22.65 24.06 70.29
N GLY A 53 -22.74 25.33 70.69
CA GLY A 53 -22.88 25.71 72.09
C GLY A 53 -24.19 25.12 72.60
N GLY A 54 -24.10 24.13 73.49
CA GLY A 54 -25.19 23.24 73.87
C GLY A 54 -26.50 23.94 74.21
N ALA A 55 -27.40 23.99 73.23
CA ALA A 55 -28.83 24.14 73.46
C ALA A 55 -29.50 22.84 73.01
N SER A 56 -29.66 21.92 73.96
CA SER A 56 -30.50 20.74 73.80
C SER A 56 -31.96 21.19 73.73
N TYR A 57 -32.59 21.06 72.56
CA TYR A 57 -34.04 21.10 72.47
C TYR A 57 -34.57 19.67 72.64
N GLU A 58 -35.64 19.49 73.42
CA GLU A 58 -36.26 18.20 73.80
C GLU A 58 -36.82 17.39 72.60
N SER A 59 -36.66 17.89 71.38
CA SER A 59 -37.10 17.25 70.14
C SER A 59 -35.96 17.19 69.12
N GLY A 60 -35.03 16.24 69.30
CA GLY A 60 -34.26 15.56 68.24
C GLY A 60 -33.53 16.35 67.14
N ALA A 61 -33.44 17.68 67.21
CA ALA A 61 -32.85 18.51 66.16
C ALA A 61 -31.35 18.75 66.43
N TYR A 62 -30.49 18.01 65.72
CA TYR A 62 -29.06 18.28 65.67
C TYR A 62 -28.79 19.46 64.72
N SER A 63 -28.41 20.62 65.25
CA SER A 63 -27.89 21.72 64.45
C SER A 63 -26.41 21.46 64.12
N PHE A 64 -26.13 20.93 62.94
CA PHE A 64 -24.78 20.92 62.37
C PHE A 64 -24.53 22.28 61.72
N SER A 65 -23.81 23.16 62.42
CA SER A 65 -23.34 24.42 61.84
C SER A 65 -21.94 24.21 61.28
N GLN A 66 -21.80 24.29 59.96
CA GLN A 66 -20.53 24.22 59.26
C GLN A 66 -20.34 25.48 58.41
N ILE A 67 -19.14 26.05 58.45
CA ILE A 67 -18.75 27.18 57.60
C ILE A 67 -17.73 26.66 56.59
N GLY A 68 -18.00 26.82 55.30
CA GLY A 68 -17.05 26.48 54.22
C GLY A 68 -15.84 27.42 54.21
N MET A 69 -14.64 26.88 53.94
CA MET A 69 -13.41 27.66 53.93
C MET A 69 -13.05 28.26 52.55
N GLY A 70 -13.94 28.15 51.56
CA GLY A 70 -13.77 28.76 50.24
C GLY A 70 -13.76 27.73 49.12
N VAL A 71 -13.12 28.09 48.01
CA VAL A 71 -13.06 27.26 46.79
C VAL A 71 -11.64 27.25 46.22
N GLY A 72 -11.28 26.16 45.54
CA GLY A 72 -10.02 26.06 44.79
C GLY A 72 -10.25 25.42 43.43
N VAL A 73 -9.25 25.49 42.55
CA VAL A 73 -9.23 24.67 41.33
C VAL A 73 -8.84 23.25 41.74
N GLY A 74 -9.74 22.29 41.54
CA GLY A 74 -9.48 20.89 41.83
C GLY A 74 -8.61 20.25 40.75
N GLU A 75 -8.97 20.47 39.49
CA GLU A 75 -8.22 19.95 38.35
C GLU A 75 -8.48 20.79 37.09
N ILE A 76 -7.51 20.80 36.18
CA ILE A 76 -7.65 21.31 34.82
C ILE A 76 -7.56 20.10 33.90
N ARG A 77 -8.68 19.70 33.30
CA ARG A 77 -8.77 18.50 32.46
C ARG A 77 -8.92 18.87 31.00
N ASN A 78 -8.35 18.05 30.12
CA ASN A 78 -8.54 18.17 28.68
C ASN A 78 -9.83 17.47 28.25
N VAL A 79 -10.57 18.08 27.33
CA VAL A 79 -11.78 17.51 26.76
C VAL A 79 -11.45 16.96 25.37
N PHE A 80 -11.43 15.64 25.22
CA PHE A 80 -11.02 14.95 23.99
C PHE A 80 -12.13 14.75 22.94
N GLN A 81 -13.20 15.54 23.01
CA GLN A 81 -14.22 15.55 21.95
C GLN A 81 -13.61 15.99 20.61
N GLU A 82 -14.15 15.44 19.52
CA GLU A 82 -13.76 15.80 18.16
C GLU A 82 -14.10 17.26 17.85
N GLY A 83 -13.18 17.96 17.18
CA GLY A 83 -13.38 19.31 16.67
C GLY A 83 -14.08 19.33 15.32
N GLY A 84 -14.19 20.51 14.72
CA GLY A 84 -14.63 20.61 13.32
C GLY A 84 -13.57 20.05 12.38
N LEU A 85 -13.98 19.44 11.27
CA LEU A 85 -13.06 18.96 10.24
C LEU A 85 -12.98 19.99 9.10
N GLU A 86 -11.76 20.33 8.68
CA GLU A 86 -11.50 21.22 7.55
C GLU A 86 -10.79 20.45 6.44
N SER A 87 -11.31 20.54 5.21
CA SER A 87 -10.70 19.89 4.05
C SER A 87 -9.42 20.64 3.64
N SER A 88 -8.37 19.90 3.36
CA SER A 88 -7.10 20.37 2.79
C SER A 88 -6.91 19.82 1.36
N ASN A 89 -5.90 20.35 0.67
CA ASN A 89 -5.44 19.85 -0.63
C ASN A 89 -4.21 18.93 -0.51
N THR A 90 -3.64 18.78 0.69
CA THR A 90 -2.44 17.94 0.90
C THR A 90 -2.86 16.57 1.42
N VAL A 91 -2.45 15.50 0.75
CA VAL A 91 -2.78 14.11 1.14
C VAL A 91 -2.27 13.74 2.54
N THR A 92 -1.14 14.32 2.94
CA THR A 92 -0.51 14.09 4.24
C THR A 92 -1.19 14.84 5.40
N ASP A 93 -2.18 15.70 5.12
CA ASP A 93 -3.04 16.27 6.14
C ASP A 93 -4.07 15.22 6.56
N MET A 94 -4.02 14.80 7.83
CA MET A 94 -4.82 13.70 8.34
C MET A 94 -5.66 14.14 9.54
N ALA A 95 -6.91 13.69 9.56
CA ALA A 95 -7.80 13.83 10.72
C ALA A 95 -8.24 12.46 11.23
N ILE A 96 -8.42 12.34 12.53
CA ILE A 96 -8.97 11.12 13.15
C ILE A 96 -10.42 11.40 13.51
N THR A 97 -11.35 10.66 12.91
CA THR A 97 -12.76 10.66 13.30
C THR A 97 -12.99 9.59 14.34
N GLY A 98 -13.41 9.98 15.55
CA GLY A 98 -13.56 9.09 16.71
C GLY A 98 -12.35 9.05 17.65
N ASN A 99 -12.12 7.90 18.28
CA ASN A 99 -11.13 7.75 19.35
C ASN A 99 -9.76 7.30 18.81
N GLY A 100 -8.68 7.94 19.23
CA GLY A 100 -7.32 7.52 18.87
C GLY A 100 -6.38 8.70 18.70
N PHE A 101 -5.09 8.48 18.88
CA PHE A 101 -4.05 9.50 18.73
C PHE A 101 -3.02 9.04 17.72
N PHE A 102 -2.45 9.98 16.97
CA PHE A 102 -1.25 9.73 16.20
C PHE A 102 -0.08 9.57 17.17
N GLY A 103 0.74 8.53 16.95
CA GLY A 103 1.97 8.32 17.72
C GLY A 103 3.14 8.97 16.98
N VAL A 104 3.79 9.94 17.63
CA VAL A 104 4.97 10.61 17.08
C VAL A 104 6.19 10.40 17.95
N ARG A 105 7.32 10.21 17.30
CA ARG A 105 8.59 9.92 17.95
C ARG A 105 9.53 11.10 17.79
N LYS A 106 9.94 11.66 18.92
CA LYS A 106 11.01 12.66 18.95
C LYS A 106 12.34 11.93 18.75
N VAL A 107 13.07 12.31 17.71
CA VAL A 107 14.44 11.84 17.52
C VAL A 107 15.36 12.72 18.36
N THR A 108 15.97 12.16 19.40
CA THR A 108 16.97 12.84 20.22
C THR A 108 18.17 11.93 20.35
N GLY A 109 19.22 12.22 19.58
CA GLY A 109 20.45 11.42 19.56
C GLY A 109 20.29 10.03 18.94
N SER A 110 21.35 9.23 19.07
CA SER A 110 21.47 7.86 18.54
C SER A 110 20.70 6.81 19.39
N GLU A 111 19.66 7.19 20.12
CA GLU A 111 18.82 6.25 20.86
C GLU A 111 17.61 5.84 20.01
N VAL A 112 17.65 4.58 19.56
CA VAL A 112 16.51 3.88 18.97
C VAL A 112 15.56 3.49 20.11
N THR A 113 14.82 4.46 20.64
CA THR A 113 13.65 4.13 21.46
C THR A 113 12.59 3.56 20.54
N THR A 114 12.30 2.26 20.67
CA THR A 114 11.27 1.58 19.90
C THR A 114 9.89 2.05 20.38
N GLY A 115 9.18 2.82 19.55
CA GLY A 115 7.81 3.27 19.79
C GLY A 115 7.63 4.79 19.96
N PRO A 116 6.38 5.28 19.98
CA PRO A 116 6.09 6.70 20.07
C PRO A 116 6.39 7.25 21.47
N SER A 117 7.07 8.39 21.49
CA SER A 117 7.33 9.15 22.71
C SER A 117 6.19 10.11 23.07
N HIS A 118 5.49 10.60 22.06
CA HIS A 118 4.46 11.64 22.18
C HIS A 118 3.25 11.24 21.34
N PHE A 119 2.10 11.78 21.71
CA PHE A 119 0.82 11.48 21.08
C PHE A 119 0.14 12.78 20.70
N THR A 120 -0.47 12.85 19.53
CA THR A 120 -1.11 14.07 19.05
C THR A 120 -2.42 13.80 18.34
N ARG A 121 -3.27 14.82 18.28
CA ARG A 121 -4.47 14.87 17.45
C ARG A 121 -4.27 15.78 16.23
N ALA A 122 -3.21 16.59 16.21
CA ALA A 122 -2.85 17.34 15.02
C ALA A 122 -2.29 16.36 13.98
N GLY A 123 -2.77 16.49 12.74
CA GLY A 123 -2.30 15.67 11.63
C GLY A 123 -1.76 16.46 10.46
N ASP A 124 -1.14 17.60 10.73
CA ASP A 124 -0.45 18.47 9.76
C ASP A 124 0.97 17.95 9.45
N PHE A 125 1.07 16.73 8.92
CA PHE A 125 2.35 16.07 8.66
C PHE A 125 2.94 16.41 7.30
N ARG A 126 4.26 16.51 7.19
CA ARG A 126 4.99 16.78 5.93
C ARG A 126 6.20 15.85 5.81
N PHE A 127 6.60 15.53 4.58
CA PHE A 127 7.84 14.79 4.36
C PHE A 127 9.04 15.71 4.55
N ASN A 128 10.02 15.26 5.34
CA ASN A 128 11.31 15.94 5.46
C ASN A 128 12.28 15.52 4.33
N ASN A 129 13.50 16.07 4.32
CA ASN A 129 14.50 15.78 3.29
C ASN A 129 14.90 14.29 3.25
N GLU A 130 14.78 13.57 4.37
CA GLU A 130 15.06 12.13 4.49
C GLU A 130 13.80 11.28 4.19
N ALA A 131 12.76 11.88 3.63
CA ALA A 131 11.49 11.25 3.29
C ALA A 131 10.73 10.63 4.48
N TYR A 132 11.04 11.03 5.72
CA TYR A 132 10.21 10.70 6.88
C TYR A 132 9.01 11.62 6.93
N LEU A 133 7.87 11.06 7.30
CA LEU A 133 6.67 11.83 7.57
C LEU A 133 6.76 12.43 8.99
N VAL A 134 6.92 13.75 9.08
CA VAL A 134 7.15 14.47 10.33
C VAL A 134 6.07 15.51 10.62
N ASP A 135 5.87 15.82 11.90
CA ASP A 135 5.10 16.99 12.32
C ASP A 135 5.92 18.29 12.11
N PRO A 136 5.33 19.50 12.27
CA PRO A 136 6.06 20.76 12.17
C PRO A 136 7.21 20.93 13.18
N HIS A 137 7.34 20.05 14.17
CA HIS A 137 8.36 20.04 15.21
C HIS A 137 9.41 18.92 15.00
N ASP A 138 9.43 18.30 13.81
CA ASP A 138 10.34 17.24 13.38
C ASP A 138 10.17 15.92 14.17
N TYR A 139 8.97 15.64 14.68
CA TYR A 139 8.64 14.35 15.28
C TYR A 139 8.11 13.41 14.22
N ARG A 140 8.70 12.22 14.13
CA ARG A 140 8.41 11.24 13.09
C ARG A 140 7.13 10.47 13.41
N LEU A 141 6.21 10.42 12.46
CA LEU A 141 4.99 9.64 12.57
C LEU A 141 5.30 8.14 12.52
N GLN A 142 4.59 7.38 13.35
CA GLN A 142 4.73 5.93 13.45
C GLN A 142 3.63 5.20 12.66
N GLY A 143 3.99 4.07 12.06
CA GLY A 143 3.08 3.20 11.31
C GLY A 143 3.57 1.77 11.23
N TYR A 144 2.77 0.90 10.63
CA TYR A 144 3.13 -0.46 10.27
C TYR A 144 3.65 -0.44 8.83
N ALA A 145 4.86 -0.96 8.60
CA ALA A 145 5.38 -1.13 7.25
C ALA A 145 4.55 -2.16 6.49
N ILE A 146 4.29 -1.93 5.21
CA ILE A 146 3.65 -2.87 4.31
C ILE A 146 4.72 -3.36 3.35
N ASP A 147 4.83 -4.68 3.21
CA ASP A 147 5.71 -5.29 2.23
C ASP A 147 5.16 -5.06 0.82
N ARG A 148 6.00 -4.56 -0.09
CA ARG A 148 5.58 -4.08 -1.42
C ARG A 148 5.22 -5.21 -2.38
N ASP A 149 5.81 -6.39 -2.18
CA ASP A 149 5.64 -7.54 -3.08
C ASP A 149 4.47 -8.42 -2.65
N THR A 150 4.29 -8.56 -1.33
CA THR A 150 3.27 -9.45 -0.74
C THR A 150 2.03 -8.71 -0.26
N GLY A 151 2.11 -7.39 -0.05
CA GLY A 151 1.04 -6.59 0.53
C GLY A 151 0.78 -6.90 2.02
N GLU A 152 1.66 -7.66 2.68
CA GLU A 152 1.48 -8.01 4.09
C GLU A 152 1.83 -6.84 5.01
N VAL A 153 0.95 -6.57 5.97
CA VAL A 153 1.16 -5.54 7.00
C VAL A 153 2.05 -6.10 8.12
N SER A 154 3.19 -5.46 8.35
CA SER A 154 4.09 -5.80 9.44
C SER A 154 3.40 -5.66 10.81
N THR A 155 3.74 -6.55 11.74
CA THR A 155 3.19 -6.53 13.11
C THR A 155 3.91 -5.55 14.03
N THR A 156 5.05 -5.02 13.60
CA THR A 156 5.86 -4.06 14.37
C THR A 156 5.66 -2.64 13.87
N VAL A 157 5.58 -1.69 14.80
CA VAL A 157 5.52 -0.28 14.48
C VAL A 157 6.93 0.26 14.18
N SER A 158 7.07 1.00 13.09
CA SER A 158 8.28 1.71 12.68
C SER A 158 7.97 3.17 12.30
N ASP A 159 9.01 3.95 12.03
CA ASP A 159 8.84 5.27 11.40
C ASP A 159 8.26 5.11 10.00
N ILE A 160 7.36 6.01 9.60
CA ILE A 160 6.89 6.09 8.21
C ILE A 160 7.93 6.85 7.39
N GLN A 161 8.58 6.14 6.48
CA GLN A 161 9.56 6.69 5.55
C GLN A 161 9.27 6.20 4.14
N LEU A 162 9.15 7.11 3.17
CA LEU A 162 9.04 6.67 1.78
C LEU A 162 10.41 6.14 1.31
N PRO A 163 10.47 4.94 0.70
CA PRO A 163 11.71 4.43 0.14
C PRO A 163 12.11 5.33 -1.03
N TYR A 164 13.25 5.99 -0.92
CA TYR A 164 13.80 6.81 -2.00
C TYR A 164 15.13 6.21 -2.45
N ASP A 165 15.42 6.37 -3.73
CA ASP A 165 16.77 6.18 -4.24
C ASP A 165 17.32 7.53 -4.72
N ASP A 166 18.63 7.72 -4.52
CA ASP A 166 19.34 8.91 -5.00
C ASP A 166 19.75 8.65 -6.46
N VAL A 167 18.97 9.17 -7.41
CA VAL A 167 19.25 9.00 -8.85
C VAL A 167 19.93 10.25 -9.39
N VAL A 168 21.07 10.09 -10.05
CA VAL A 168 21.76 11.19 -10.73
C VAL A 168 21.25 11.30 -12.16
N ILE A 169 20.49 12.36 -12.45
CA ILE A 169 20.08 12.71 -13.82
C ILE A 169 20.76 14.04 -14.17
N ASP A 170 21.49 14.10 -15.30
CA ASP A 170 22.17 15.30 -15.80
C ASP A 170 23.07 16.02 -14.77
N GLY A 171 23.70 15.27 -13.86
CA GLY A 171 24.60 15.81 -12.82
C GLY A 171 23.88 16.48 -11.64
N GLN A 172 22.55 16.36 -11.54
CA GLN A 172 21.78 16.69 -10.34
C GLN A 172 21.33 15.41 -9.64
N GLU A 173 21.62 15.29 -8.34
CA GLU A 173 21.07 14.24 -7.48
C GLU A 173 19.58 14.55 -7.25
N LEU A 174 18.71 13.74 -7.83
CA LEU A 174 17.27 13.80 -7.62
C LEU A 174 16.84 12.61 -6.77
N ARG A 175 16.21 12.92 -5.64
CA ARG A 175 15.53 11.94 -4.80
C ARG A 175 14.19 11.61 -5.40
N MET A 176 14.02 10.36 -5.80
CA MET A 176 12.73 9.88 -6.29
C MET A 176 12.36 8.57 -5.61
N VAL A 177 11.08 8.44 -5.30
CA VAL A 177 10.48 7.16 -4.92
C VAL A 177 10.21 6.42 -6.21
N ARG A 178 10.84 5.26 -6.37
CA ARG A 178 10.64 4.40 -7.56
C ARG A 178 10.02 3.06 -7.19
N SER A 179 9.14 2.60 -8.06
CA SER A 179 8.66 1.22 -8.13
C SER A 179 9.75 0.39 -8.78
N GLU A 180 10.12 -0.72 -8.15
CA GLU A 180 11.11 -1.65 -8.71
C GLU A 180 10.49 -2.36 -9.92
N PRO A 181 11.26 -2.67 -10.96
CA PRO A 181 10.73 -3.42 -12.09
C PRO A 181 10.36 -4.83 -11.65
N LYS A 182 9.33 -5.40 -12.27
CA LYS A 182 8.95 -6.79 -12.09
C LYS A 182 9.15 -7.54 -13.40
N VAL A 183 9.87 -8.64 -13.33
CA VAL A 183 10.11 -9.53 -14.48
C VAL A 183 8.79 -10.20 -14.88
N THR A 184 8.58 -10.42 -16.18
CA THR A 184 7.43 -11.19 -16.64
C THR A 184 7.60 -12.67 -16.29
N THR A 185 6.68 -13.24 -15.52
CA THR A 185 6.71 -14.68 -15.16
C THR A 185 5.60 -15.46 -15.87
N SER A 186 4.53 -14.78 -16.25
CA SER A 186 3.35 -15.37 -16.89
C SER A 186 2.89 -14.55 -18.09
N LEU A 187 2.47 -15.27 -19.13
CA LEU A 187 1.88 -14.75 -20.35
C LEU A 187 0.63 -15.56 -20.66
N GLU A 188 -0.48 -14.88 -20.92
CA GLU A 188 -1.70 -15.50 -21.43
C GLU A 188 -2.05 -14.84 -22.76
N MET A 189 -2.32 -15.64 -23.78
CA MET A 189 -2.75 -15.17 -25.08
C MET A 189 -3.87 -16.04 -25.62
N VAL A 190 -4.98 -15.43 -25.99
CA VAL A 190 -6.13 -16.12 -26.57
C VAL A 190 -6.33 -15.63 -27.99
N THR A 191 -6.25 -16.55 -28.94
CA THR A 191 -6.40 -16.24 -30.37
C THR A 191 -7.57 -17.00 -30.99
N THR A 192 -8.13 -16.42 -32.05
CA THR A 192 -8.97 -17.11 -33.03
C THR A 192 -8.16 -17.25 -34.30
N LEU A 193 -7.92 -18.47 -34.76
CA LEU A 193 -7.11 -18.76 -35.94
C LEU A 193 -7.99 -19.19 -37.12
N ASP A 194 -7.62 -18.79 -38.33
CA ASP A 194 -8.41 -19.06 -39.55
C ASP A 194 -8.27 -20.51 -40.03
N ALA A 195 -9.30 -21.32 -39.83
CA ALA A 195 -9.32 -22.74 -40.21
C ALA A 195 -9.09 -23.00 -41.72
N LEU A 196 -9.24 -21.99 -42.59
CA LEU A 196 -9.01 -22.09 -44.04
C LEU A 196 -7.69 -21.46 -44.49
N ALA A 197 -6.85 -21.00 -43.56
CA ALA A 197 -5.56 -20.44 -43.89
C ALA A 197 -4.68 -21.45 -44.65
N THR A 198 -3.90 -20.94 -45.60
CA THR A 198 -2.96 -21.74 -46.37
C THR A 198 -1.65 -21.88 -45.61
N ASP A 199 -1.14 -23.11 -45.54
CA ASP A 199 0.20 -23.44 -45.06
C ASP A 199 1.25 -22.75 -45.96
N LEU A 200 2.05 -21.86 -45.37
CA LEU A 200 3.08 -21.09 -46.06
C LEU A 200 4.47 -21.68 -45.85
N HIS A 201 4.69 -22.34 -44.70
CA HIS A 201 5.94 -23.00 -44.35
C HIS A 201 5.76 -24.52 -44.39
N THR A 202 6.18 -25.15 -45.48
CA THR A 202 6.05 -26.60 -45.67
C THR A 202 7.40 -27.31 -45.53
N SER A 203 7.40 -28.49 -44.90
CA SER A 203 8.55 -29.40 -44.83
C SER A 203 8.11 -30.84 -45.10
N GLU A 204 8.86 -31.56 -45.93
CA GLU A 204 8.58 -32.97 -46.27
C GLU A 204 8.99 -33.94 -45.15
N THR A 205 9.81 -33.49 -44.20
CA THR A 205 10.30 -34.32 -43.08
C THR A 205 9.66 -33.95 -41.75
N ASN A 206 9.43 -32.66 -41.49
CA ASN A 206 8.92 -32.15 -40.22
C ASN A 206 7.81 -31.09 -40.42
N PRO A 207 6.60 -31.49 -40.85
CA PRO A 207 5.51 -30.55 -41.15
C PRO A 207 5.00 -29.79 -39.92
N PHE A 208 5.23 -30.29 -38.71
CA PHE A 208 4.82 -29.66 -37.45
C PHE A 208 5.80 -28.60 -36.91
N PHE A 209 6.99 -28.49 -37.52
CA PHE A 209 8.04 -27.56 -37.10
C PHE A 209 8.72 -26.92 -38.31
N ALA A 210 7.98 -26.73 -39.40
CA ALA A 210 8.51 -26.18 -40.65
C ALA A 210 8.87 -24.70 -40.48
N MET A 211 8.14 -23.95 -39.64
CA MET A 211 8.54 -22.60 -39.23
C MET A 211 9.90 -22.57 -38.53
N LEU A 212 10.26 -23.59 -37.74
CA LEU A 212 11.57 -23.63 -37.11
C LEU A 212 12.70 -23.73 -38.14
N GLU A 213 12.50 -24.50 -39.22
CA GLU A 213 13.49 -24.67 -40.29
C GLU A 213 13.70 -23.35 -41.05
N SER A 214 12.61 -22.62 -41.35
CA SER A 214 12.61 -21.37 -42.11
C SER A 214 13.05 -20.12 -41.33
N TYR A 215 13.00 -20.15 -40.00
CA TYR A 215 13.36 -19.01 -39.14
C TYR A 215 14.78 -18.47 -39.39
N ASP A 216 15.02 -17.17 -39.42
CA ASP A 216 16.38 -16.64 -39.41
C ASP A 216 16.46 -15.37 -38.57
N GLY A 217 17.01 -15.51 -37.36
CA GLY A 217 17.23 -14.39 -36.46
C GLY A 217 18.11 -13.29 -37.06
N SER A 218 18.97 -13.58 -38.05
CA SER A 218 19.79 -12.54 -38.68
C SER A 218 18.96 -11.58 -39.56
N LEU A 219 17.80 -12.02 -40.04
CA LEU A 219 16.89 -11.25 -40.90
C LEU A 219 15.92 -10.37 -40.10
N SER A 220 15.80 -10.55 -38.78
CA SER A 220 14.85 -9.78 -37.97
C SER A 220 15.14 -8.27 -37.97
N ASN A 221 16.40 -7.87 -38.15
CA ASN A 221 16.79 -6.46 -38.32
C ASN A 221 16.25 -5.82 -39.61
N ALA A 222 15.71 -6.63 -40.54
CA ALA A 222 15.08 -6.20 -41.79
C ALA A 222 13.54 -6.18 -41.73
N GLY A 223 12.92 -6.51 -40.58
CA GLY A 223 11.48 -6.34 -40.34
C GLY A 223 10.73 -7.60 -39.89
N SER A 224 11.22 -8.80 -40.22
CA SER A 224 10.66 -10.08 -39.75
C SER A 224 11.73 -11.18 -39.84
N PRO A 225 11.78 -12.14 -38.88
CA PRO A 225 12.70 -13.27 -38.92
C PRO A 225 12.44 -14.24 -40.10
N PHE A 226 11.37 -14.05 -40.88
CA PHE A 226 11.04 -14.88 -42.05
C PHE A 226 11.20 -14.16 -43.40
N GLY A 227 11.71 -12.92 -43.40
CA GLY A 227 11.85 -12.12 -44.63
C GLY A 227 10.50 -11.80 -45.28
N ASP A 228 10.37 -12.05 -46.59
CA ASP A 228 9.16 -11.75 -47.37
C ASP A 228 8.03 -12.79 -47.17
N ASN A 229 8.35 -13.98 -46.66
CA ASN A 229 7.40 -15.07 -46.45
C ASN A 229 6.97 -15.12 -44.98
N ASN A 230 6.16 -14.15 -44.53
CA ASN A 230 5.67 -14.15 -43.16
C ASN A 230 4.66 -15.28 -42.92
N PRO A 231 4.65 -15.88 -41.71
CA PRO A 231 3.65 -16.85 -41.28
C PRO A 231 2.22 -16.30 -41.39
N SER A 232 1.24 -17.20 -41.46
CA SER A 232 -0.19 -16.85 -41.62
C SER A 232 -0.68 -15.81 -40.62
N TYR A 233 -0.26 -15.92 -39.35
CA TYR A 233 -0.62 -14.97 -38.31
C TYR A 233 0.54 -14.73 -37.34
N SER A 234 0.61 -13.53 -36.77
CA SER A 234 1.53 -13.23 -35.67
C SER A 234 0.92 -12.23 -34.71
N SER A 235 1.26 -12.36 -33.43
CA SER A 235 0.86 -11.44 -32.37
C SER A 235 2.05 -11.16 -31.47
N SER A 236 2.25 -9.89 -31.11
CA SER A 236 3.34 -9.47 -30.24
C SER A 236 2.80 -8.93 -28.91
N LEU A 237 3.54 -9.21 -27.84
CA LEU A 237 3.32 -8.71 -26.49
C LEU A 237 4.65 -8.26 -25.88
N ALA A 238 4.62 -7.12 -25.21
CA ALA A 238 5.77 -6.61 -24.47
C ALA A 238 6.01 -7.46 -23.20
N VAL A 239 7.23 -7.98 -23.05
CA VAL A 239 7.72 -8.66 -21.85
C VAL A 239 8.87 -7.88 -21.23
N TYR A 240 9.07 -8.05 -19.92
CA TYR A 240 10.03 -7.29 -19.13
C TYR A 240 11.11 -8.20 -18.56
N ASP A 241 12.36 -7.75 -18.65
CA ASP A 241 13.54 -8.39 -18.06
C ASP A 241 13.78 -7.96 -16.60
N GLU A 242 14.82 -8.53 -15.96
CA GLU A 242 15.22 -8.22 -14.57
C GLU A 242 15.57 -6.73 -14.35
N ASP A 243 16.05 -6.05 -15.39
CA ASP A 243 16.36 -4.61 -15.35
C ASP A 243 15.14 -3.73 -15.66
N GLY A 244 14.00 -4.33 -16.02
CA GLY A 244 12.78 -3.63 -16.41
C GLY A 244 12.79 -3.07 -17.83
N ASN A 245 13.70 -3.52 -18.70
CA ASN A 245 13.66 -3.18 -20.12
C ASN A 245 12.54 -3.94 -20.83
N GLU A 246 11.83 -3.24 -21.70
CA GLU A 246 10.78 -3.80 -22.53
C GLU A 246 11.36 -4.53 -23.74
N ARG A 247 10.88 -5.75 -23.97
CA ARG A 247 11.22 -6.59 -25.13
C ARG A 247 9.94 -7.10 -25.78
N ASP A 248 9.84 -6.98 -27.11
CA ASP A 248 8.67 -7.47 -27.83
C ASP A 248 8.75 -8.98 -28.07
N LEU A 249 8.03 -9.78 -27.30
CA LEU A 249 7.86 -11.20 -27.57
C LEU A 249 6.81 -11.37 -28.67
N THR A 250 7.17 -12.06 -29.76
CA THR A 250 6.25 -12.33 -30.87
C THR A 250 5.99 -13.83 -30.98
N ILE A 251 4.70 -14.18 -31.04
CA ILE A 251 4.24 -15.54 -31.33
C ILE A 251 3.75 -15.57 -32.77
N TYR A 252 4.37 -16.43 -33.56
CA TYR A 252 4.02 -16.70 -34.95
C TYR A 252 3.19 -17.98 -35.03
N PHE A 253 2.19 -18.00 -35.91
CA PHE A 253 1.30 -19.13 -36.13
C PHE A 253 1.21 -19.44 -37.63
N ASP A 254 1.33 -20.73 -37.98
CA ASP A 254 1.10 -21.21 -39.35
C ASP A 254 0.30 -22.53 -39.30
N PRO A 255 -0.69 -22.71 -40.19
CA PRO A 255 -1.44 -23.96 -40.24
C PRO A 255 -0.61 -25.05 -40.91
N VAL A 256 -0.71 -26.27 -40.41
CA VAL A 256 -0.05 -27.44 -41.01
C VAL A 256 -0.97 -28.11 -42.00
N ALA A 257 -0.54 -28.26 -43.25
CA ALA A 257 -1.35 -28.89 -44.30
C ALA A 257 -1.68 -30.35 -43.96
N ALA A 258 -2.97 -30.72 -44.01
CA ALA A 258 -3.41 -32.09 -43.74
C ALA A 258 -2.81 -33.15 -44.70
N SER A 259 -2.29 -32.74 -45.87
CA SER A 259 -1.67 -33.62 -46.85
C SER A 259 -0.24 -34.05 -46.51
N THR A 260 0.46 -33.33 -45.62
CA THR A 260 1.86 -33.61 -45.26
C THR A 260 1.97 -34.46 -43.98
N ILE A 261 0.88 -34.61 -43.25
CA ILE A 261 0.81 -35.32 -41.96
C ILE A 261 0.26 -36.75 -42.11
N SER A 262 0.73 -37.65 -41.24
CA SER A 262 0.33 -39.05 -41.14
C SER A 262 -0.39 -39.32 -39.81
N ASN A 263 -1.33 -40.28 -39.82
CA ASN A 263 -2.21 -40.61 -38.67
C ASN A 263 -2.95 -39.41 -38.08
N ALA A 264 -3.28 -38.42 -38.90
CA ALA A 264 -4.13 -37.31 -38.48
C ALA A 264 -5.57 -37.79 -38.25
N THR A 265 -6.15 -37.39 -37.13
CA THR A 265 -7.58 -37.60 -36.87
C THR A 265 -8.41 -36.78 -37.86
N ASN A 266 -9.37 -37.41 -38.52
CA ASN A 266 -10.17 -36.76 -39.55
C ASN A 266 -10.98 -35.59 -38.97
N GLY A 267 -10.90 -34.43 -39.62
CA GLY A 267 -11.58 -33.20 -39.22
C GLY A 267 -10.84 -32.37 -38.16
N TYR A 268 -9.66 -32.78 -37.71
CA TYR A 268 -8.82 -31.95 -36.82
C TYR A 268 -7.91 -31.04 -37.64
N THR A 269 -7.69 -29.83 -37.15
CA THR A 269 -6.72 -28.89 -37.72
C THR A 269 -5.53 -28.76 -36.76
N TYR A 270 -4.34 -28.62 -37.34
CA TYR A 270 -3.08 -28.50 -36.58
C TYR A 270 -2.44 -27.17 -36.94
N TRP A 271 -1.98 -26.46 -35.93
CA TRP A 271 -1.30 -25.18 -36.06
C TRP A 271 0.03 -25.27 -35.37
N GLU A 272 1.12 -25.04 -36.11
CA GLU A 272 2.41 -24.82 -35.48
C GLU A 272 2.49 -23.39 -34.96
N TYR A 273 3.15 -23.21 -33.82
CA TYR A 273 3.48 -21.90 -33.28
C TYR A 273 4.95 -21.82 -32.91
N LEU A 274 5.50 -20.61 -33.04
CA LEU A 274 6.88 -20.29 -32.72
C LEU A 274 6.92 -19.00 -31.92
N ILE A 275 7.54 -19.07 -30.74
CA ILE A 275 7.76 -17.94 -29.85
C ILE A 275 9.17 -17.45 -30.05
N ALA A 276 9.32 -16.20 -30.47
CA ALA A 276 10.60 -15.55 -30.63
C ALA A 276 10.63 -14.16 -30.01
N LEU A 277 11.77 -13.84 -29.43
CA LEU A 277 12.15 -12.50 -29.02
C LEU A 277 13.15 -11.93 -30.05
N PRO A 278 13.36 -10.61 -30.08
CA PRO A 278 14.39 -10.00 -30.90
C PRO A 278 15.74 -10.64 -30.56
N PRO A 279 16.56 -11.01 -31.57
CA PRO A 279 17.87 -11.60 -31.34
C PRO A 279 18.84 -10.64 -30.63
N THR A 280 18.54 -9.34 -30.61
CA THR A 280 19.29 -8.35 -29.82
C THR A 280 19.05 -8.47 -28.32
N ALA A 281 18.00 -9.18 -27.89
CA ALA A 281 17.63 -9.39 -26.49
C ALA A 281 18.09 -10.76 -25.95
N ASP A 282 18.48 -11.69 -26.82
CA ASP A 282 18.91 -13.04 -26.44
C ASP A 282 20.33 -13.02 -25.88
N GLY A 283 20.48 -13.18 -24.56
CA GLY A 283 21.77 -13.22 -23.85
C GLY A 283 22.46 -14.57 -23.81
N SER A 284 21.85 -15.60 -24.42
CA SER A 284 22.47 -16.91 -24.47
C SER A 284 23.72 -16.89 -25.37
N ALA A 285 24.58 -17.90 -25.23
CA ALA A 285 25.74 -18.07 -26.10
C ALA A 285 25.39 -18.29 -27.59
N ALA A 286 24.10 -18.25 -27.96
CA ALA A 286 23.59 -18.32 -29.32
C ALA A 286 23.66 -17.00 -30.11
N TYR A 287 24.14 -15.90 -29.51
CA TYR A 287 24.44 -14.64 -30.22
C TYR A 287 25.26 -14.89 -31.48
N GLY A 288 24.67 -14.61 -32.65
CA GLY A 288 25.35 -14.66 -33.94
C GLY A 288 25.08 -15.90 -34.80
N THR A 289 24.12 -16.74 -34.43
CA THR A 289 23.59 -17.79 -35.31
C THR A 289 22.19 -17.42 -35.81
N SER A 290 21.74 -18.01 -36.92
CA SER A 290 20.37 -17.87 -37.45
C SER A 290 19.27 -18.34 -36.49
N ALA A 291 19.63 -18.83 -35.29
CA ALA A 291 18.74 -19.32 -34.25
C ALA A 291 18.54 -18.32 -33.09
N GLY A 292 19.22 -17.17 -33.09
CA GLY A 292 19.14 -16.22 -31.98
C GLY A 292 17.72 -15.67 -31.79
N GLY A 293 17.26 -15.60 -30.55
CA GLY A 293 15.92 -15.10 -30.19
C GLY A 293 14.82 -16.16 -30.10
N LEU A 294 15.10 -17.44 -30.37
CA LEU A 294 14.10 -18.51 -30.21
C LEU A 294 13.87 -18.85 -28.74
N ALA A 295 12.61 -18.91 -28.32
CA ALA A 295 12.24 -19.16 -26.93
C ALA A 295 11.39 -20.43 -26.75
N GLY A 296 10.41 -20.66 -27.63
CA GLY A 296 9.47 -21.77 -27.53
C GLY A 296 8.94 -22.19 -28.90
N ILE A 297 8.61 -23.47 -29.06
CA ILE A 297 7.87 -23.97 -30.23
C ILE A 297 6.81 -24.97 -29.79
N GLY A 298 5.82 -25.18 -30.63
CA GLY A 298 4.85 -26.23 -30.38
C GLY A 298 3.75 -26.30 -31.42
N VAL A 299 2.75 -27.14 -31.12
CA VAL A 299 1.60 -27.37 -31.99
C VAL A 299 0.32 -27.32 -31.18
N MET A 300 -0.64 -26.54 -31.65
CA MET A 300 -2.02 -26.53 -31.19
C MET A 300 -2.88 -27.42 -32.09
N THR A 301 -3.73 -28.23 -31.47
CA THR A 301 -4.64 -29.14 -32.18
C THR A 301 -6.08 -28.74 -31.88
N PHE A 302 -6.85 -28.48 -32.93
CA PHE A 302 -8.26 -28.15 -32.81
C PHE A 302 -9.14 -29.27 -33.37
N ASP A 303 -10.32 -29.45 -32.78
CA ASP A 303 -11.31 -30.36 -33.33
C ASP A 303 -12.07 -29.76 -34.52
N GLY A 304 -12.94 -30.57 -35.15
CA GLY A 304 -13.76 -30.11 -36.28
C GLY A 304 -14.83 -29.08 -35.93
N SER A 305 -14.99 -28.73 -34.65
CA SER A 305 -15.81 -27.61 -34.21
C SER A 305 -15.00 -26.35 -33.92
N GLY A 306 -13.67 -26.41 -34.08
CA GLY A 306 -12.77 -25.28 -33.87
C GLY A 306 -12.26 -25.12 -32.44
N GLN A 307 -12.48 -26.10 -31.57
CA GLN A 307 -12.08 -26.01 -30.17
C GLN A 307 -10.71 -26.64 -29.93
N LEU A 308 -9.89 -26.02 -29.06
CA LEU A 308 -8.55 -26.50 -28.72
C LEU A 308 -8.62 -27.81 -27.91
N VAL A 309 -8.27 -28.93 -28.53
CA VAL A 309 -8.30 -30.27 -27.91
C VAL A 309 -6.95 -30.74 -27.40
N ASN A 310 -5.87 -30.17 -27.92
CA ASN A 310 -4.53 -30.48 -27.44
C ASN A 310 -3.56 -29.33 -27.70
N HIS A 311 -2.52 -29.24 -26.88
CA HIS A 311 -1.37 -28.38 -27.06
C HIS A 311 -0.13 -29.17 -26.74
N SER A 312 0.83 -29.09 -27.64
CA SER A 312 2.18 -29.62 -27.47
C SER A 312 3.13 -28.44 -27.40
N ALA A 313 4.03 -28.46 -26.43
CA ALA A 313 4.91 -27.37 -26.12
C ALA A 313 6.32 -27.90 -25.89
N TYR A 314 7.30 -27.26 -26.52
CA TYR A 314 8.71 -27.59 -26.42
C TYR A 314 9.53 -26.34 -26.12
N SER A 315 10.50 -26.49 -25.23
CA SER A 315 11.47 -25.45 -24.88
C SER A 315 12.88 -25.91 -25.24
N LEU A 316 13.74 -24.94 -25.57
CA LEU A 316 15.12 -25.24 -25.91
C LEU A 316 15.90 -25.64 -24.65
N ASN A 317 16.57 -26.79 -24.67
CA ASN A 317 17.49 -27.14 -23.59
C ASN A 317 18.80 -26.34 -23.77
N LEU A 318 19.10 -25.45 -22.83
CA LEU A 318 20.25 -24.52 -22.90
C LEU A 318 21.59 -25.16 -22.48
N THR A 319 21.72 -26.49 -22.40
CA THR A 319 22.99 -27.15 -22.09
C THR A 319 24.04 -27.00 -23.21
N SER A 320 25.32 -27.03 -22.83
CA SER A 320 26.45 -26.77 -23.73
C SER A 320 26.47 -27.70 -24.94
N GLY A 321 26.13 -27.18 -26.13
CA GLY A 321 26.09 -27.92 -27.40
C GLY A 321 24.73 -27.91 -28.12
N ALA A 322 23.68 -27.37 -27.50
CA ALA A 322 22.38 -27.18 -28.12
C ALA A 322 22.45 -26.20 -29.30
N SER A 323 21.73 -26.54 -30.38
CA SER A 323 21.52 -25.66 -31.53
C SER A 323 20.03 -25.42 -31.68
N GLY A 324 19.59 -24.16 -31.63
CA GLY A 324 18.18 -23.80 -31.75
C GLY A 324 17.54 -24.24 -33.07
N LYS A 325 18.35 -24.51 -34.11
CA LYS A 325 17.88 -25.07 -35.39
C LYS A 325 17.71 -26.59 -35.41
N SER A 326 18.28 -27.29 -34.44
CA SER A 326 18.19 -28.74 -34.38
C SER A 326 17.02 -29.16 -33.49
N LEU A 327 16.03 -29.86 -34.06
CA LEU A 327 14.87 -30.40 -33.35
C LEU A 327 15.23 -31.33 -32.18
N THR A 328 16.43 -31.90 -32.18
CA THR A 328 16.92 -32.73 -31.07
C THR A 328 17.23 -31.94 -29.79
N SER A 329 17.42 -30.62 -29.89
CA SER A 329 17.67 -29.75 -28.73
C SER A 329 16.39 -29.26 -28.05
N TRP A 330 15.23 -29.52 -28.67
CA TRP A 330 13.92 -29.09 -28.20
C TRP A 330 13.28 -30.23 -27.43
N GLU A 331 13.18 -30.04 -26.12
CA GLU A 331 12.57 -31.01 -25.19
C GLU A 331 11.19 -30.52 -24.77
N ALA A 332 10.33 -31.43 -24.28
CA ALA A 332 9.00 -31.04 -23.83
C ALA A 332 9.09 -29.99 -22.71
N ALA A 333 8.29 -28.93 -22.81
CA ALA A 333 8.36 -27.77 -21.91
C ALA A 333 8.15 -28.17 -20.45
N SER A 334 8.83 -27.50 -19.52
CA SER A 334 8.51 -27.67 -18.10
C SER A 334 7.18 -26.98 -17.77
N PHE A 335 6.65 -27.18 -16.56
CA PHE A 335 5.36 -26.61 -16.14
C PHE A 335 5.55 -25.62 -14.99
N SER A 336 4.73 -24.57 -14.97
CA SER A 336 4.61 -23.67 -13.82
C SER A 336 3.81 -24.34 -12.68
N GLU A 337 3.72 -23.67 -11.53
CA GLU A 337 2.86 -24.11 -10.41
C GLU A 337 1.37 -24.21 -10.80
N GLU A 338 0.95 -23.45 -11.81
CA GLU A 338 -0.43 -23.44 -12.33
C GLU A 338 -0.67 -24.54 -13.40
N GLY A 339 0.35 -25.33 -13.73
CA GLY A 339 0.21 -26.45 -14.66
C GLY A 339 0.15 -26.05 -16.14
N VAL A 340 0.59 -24.83 -16.46
CA VAL A 340 0.78 -24.34 -17.83
C VAL A 340 2.24 -24.52 -18.26
N PRO A 341 2.51 -24.73 -19.57
CA PRO A 341 3.87 -24.89 -20.05
C PRO A 341 4.69 -23.60 -19.90
N GLN A 342 5.99 -23.74 -19.66
CA GLN A 342 6.92 -22.62 -19.55
C GLN A 342 8.19 -22.86 -20.38
N PHE A 343 8.79 -21.77 -20.84
CA PHE A 343 10.09 -21.79 -21.50
C PHE A 343 11.10 -20.99 -20.69
N ASP A 344 12.36 -21.38 -20.82
CA ASP A 344 13.48 -20.71 -20.20
C ASP A 344 14.16 -19.79 -21.23
N PHE A 345 14.30 -18.52 -20.89
CA PHE A 345 14.99 -17.54 -21.74
C PHE A 345 16.02 -16.77 -20.93
N THR A 346 17.18 -16.50 -21.52
CA THR A 346 18.22 -15.67 -20.89
C THR A 346 18.24 -14.32 -21.58
N PHE A 347 17.82 -13.27 -20.89
CA PHE A 347 17.93 -11.91 -21.42
C PHE A 347 19.38 -11.44 -21.40
N GLY A 348 19.80 -10.76 -22.45
CA GLY A 348 21.16 -10.24 -22.58
C GLY A 348 21.22 -8.79 -23.01
N SER A 349 22.33 -8.18 -22.62
CA SER A 349 22.80 -6.91 -23.16
C SER A 349 23.87 -7.22 -24.21
N ASN A 350 23.52 -6.97 -25.47
CA ASN A 350 24.42 -6.81 -26.63
C ASN A 350 25.75 -7.61 -26.55
N GLY A 351 25.65 -8.94 -26.58
CA GLY A 351 26.80 -9.84 -26.74
C GLY A 351 27.56 -10.24 -25.47
N SER A 352 26.97 -10.10 -24.28
CA SER A 352 27.54 -10.68 -23.05
C SER A 352 26.49 -11.48 -22.27
N ALA A 353 26.84 -12.72 -21.90
CA ALA A 353 26.02 -13.59 -21.05
C ALA A 353 26.03 -13.05 -19.62
N ILE A 354 25.16 -12.09 -19.33
CA ILE A 354 25.01 -11.45 -18.03
C ILE A 354 23.52 -11.44 -17.63
N GLY A 355 22.80 -12.52 -17.92
CA GLY A 355 21.41 -12.68 -17.51
C GLY A 355 21.23 -13.94 -16.69
N ASN A 356 20.41 -13.86 -15.65
CA ASN A 356 19.83 -15.04 -15.04
C ASN A 356 18.85 -15.70 -16.03
N VAL A 357 18.69 -17.01 -15.95
CA VAL A 357 17.65 -17.72 -16.72
C VAL A 357 16.29 -17.34 -16.14
N GLN A 358 15.42 -16.79 -16.98
CA GLN A 358 14.05 -16.41 -16.63
C GLN A 358 13.10 -17.44 -17.24
N SER A 359 12.28 -18.07 -16.39
CA SER A 359 11.21 -18.97 -16.83
C SER A 359 9.93 -18.17 -17.04
N ILE A 360 9.36 -18.23 -18.24
CA ILE A 360 8.11 -17.56 -18.59
C ILE A 360 7.08 -18.62 -18.94
N SER A 361 5.98 -18.68 -18.20
CA SER A 361 4.85 -19.52 -18.55
C SER A 361 4.00 -18.90 -19.64
N TYR A 362 3.47 -19.72 -20.54
CA TYR A 362 2.59 -19.25 -21.61
C TYR A 362 1.33 -20.11 -21.66
N ASP A 363 0.18 -19.43 -21.60
CA ASP A 363 -1.14 -20.06 -21.62
C ASP A 363 -1.93 -19.63 -22.86
N PHE A 364 -2.47 -20.62 -23.58
CA PHE A 364 -3.40 -20.43 -24.70
C PHE A 364 -4.86 -20.78 -24.32
N GLY A 365 -5.12 -20.84 -23.01
CA GLY A 365 -6.38 -21.16 -22.32
C GLY A 365 -6.60 -22.65 -22.06
N ILE A 366 -5.50 -23.41 -21.86
CA ILE A 366 -5.53 -24.80 -21.39
C ILE A 366 -4.39 -25.09 -20.43
N SER A 367 -4.70 -25.78 -19.34
CA SER A 367 -3.75 -26.12 -18.28
C SER A 367 -3.81 -27.61 -17.94
N SER A 368 -2.82 -28.11 -17.21
CA SER A 368 -2.78 -29.48 -16.69
C SER A 368 -2.81 -29.48 -15.17
N SER A 369 -3.81 -30.14 -14.59
CA SER A 369 -3.87 -30.38 -13.14
C SER A 369 -2.78 -31.32 -12.62
N SER A 370 -2.08 -32.04 -13.50
CA SER A 370 -1.03 -33.01 -13.14
C SER A 370 0.38 -32.60 -13.56
N SER A 371 0.53 -31.44 -14.21
CA SER A 371 1.82 -30.87 -14.69
C SER A 371 2.70 -31.91 -15.40
N SER A 372 2.10 -32.69 -16.31
CA SER A 372 2.79 -33.79 -16.99
C SER A 372 2.36 -33.94 -18.45
N TRP A 373 3.33 -34.32 -19.28
CA TRP A 373 3.14 -34.66 -20.69
C TRP A 373 2.87 -36.15 -20.87
N VAL A 374 1.94 -36.49 -21.76
CA VAL A 374 1.68 -37.86 -22.23
C VAL A 374 1.87 -37.95 -23.75
N GLY A 375 2.55 -38.99 -24.22
CA GLY A 375 2.82 -39.21 -25.64
C GLY A 375 4.15 -39.95 -25.89
N SER A 376 4.36 -40.40 -27.12
CA SER A 376 5.56 -41.16 -27.51
C SER A 376 6.80 -40.29 -27.76
N ALA A 377 6.63 -38.98 -28.00
CA ALA A 377 7.71 -38.02 -28.24
C ALA A 377 8.01 -37.11 -27.02
N ALA A 378 7.78 -37.60 -25.80
CA ALA A 378 8.07 -36.83 -24.59
C ALA A 378 9.57 -36.52 -24.38
N GLY A 379 10.46 -37.09 -25.20
CA GLY A 379 11.91 -36.86 -25.14
C GLY A 379 12.38 -35.66 -25.96
N SER A 380 12.04 -35.58 -27.25
CA SER A 380 12.45 -34.46 -28.12
C SER A 380 11.46 -34.19 -29.26
N ALA A 381 11.44 -32.96 -29.77
CA ALA A 381 10.61 -32.58 -30.92
C ALA A 381 10.99 -33.36 -32.21
N ALA A 382 12.22 -33.85 -32.31
CA ALA A 382 12.68 -34.66 -33.45
C ALA A 382 11.94 -36.00 -33.58
N ASP A 383 11.36 -36.52 -32.49
CA ASP A 383 10.68 -37.83 -32.48
C ASP A 383 9.24 -37.77 -33.04
N VAL A 384 8.71 -36.57 -33.30
CA VAL A 384 7.36 -36.38 -33.87
C VAL A 384 7.32 -36.77 -35.34
N GLY A 385 8.26 -36.25 -36.14
CA GLY A 385 8.32 -36.42 -37.59
C GLY A 385 6.99 -36.08 -38.28
N LEU A 386 6.48 -37.01 -39.09
CA LEU A 386 5.21 -36.85 -39.83
C LEU A 386 3.97 -37.29 -39.04
N ASN A 387 4.12 -37.87 -37.85
CA ASN A 387 3.04 -38.60 -37.19
C ASN A 387 2.31 -37.74 -36.15
N ALA A 388 1.06 -37.37 -36.43
CA ALA A 388 0.24 -36.57 -35.52
C ALA A 388 0.03 -37.24 -34.15
N SER A 389 -0.01 -38.59 -34.09
CA SER A 389 -0.15 -39.34 -32.83
C SER A 389 1.13 -39.35 -31.99
N SER A 390 2.27 -38.94 -32.55
CA SER A 390 3.52 -38.82 -31.81
C SER A 390 3.61 -37.52 -31.01
N LEU A 391 2.77 -36.51 -31.29
CA LEU A 391 2.73 -35.25 -30.55
C LEU A 391 2.50 -35.49 -29.06
N VAL A 392 3.19 -34.72 -28.22
CA VAL A 392 2.89 -34.70 -26.79
C VAL A 392 1.51 -34.09 -26.55
N SER A 393 0.85 -34.52 -25.48
CA SER A 393 -0.43 -33.97 -25.06
C SER A 393 -0.44 -33.76 -23.56
N LEU A 394 -1.23 -32.80 -23.10
CA LEU A 394 -1.38 -32.50 -21.67
C LEU A 394 -2.12 -33.65 -20.97
N GLN A 395 -1.52 -34.20 -19.92
CA GLN A 395 -2.22 -35.15 -19.07
C GLN A 395 -3.27 -34.41 -18.22
N SER A 396 -4.49 -34.96 -18.11
CA SER A 396 -5.57 -34.35 -17.31
C SER A 396 -5.80 -32.86 -17.65
N MET A 397 -5.88 -32.57 -18.96
CA MET A 397 -6.09 -31.24 -19.50
C MET A 397 -7.41 -30.65 -18.97
N ASP A 398 -7.32 -29.45 -18.41
CA ASP A 398 -8.47 -28.60 -18.13
C ASP A 398 -8.49 -27.46 -19.15
N ARG A 399 -9.70 -27.12 -19.61
CA ARG A 399 -9.90 -26.10 -20.63
C ARG A 399 -10.64 -24.93 -20.03
N ASP A 400 -10.02 -23.76 -20.09
CA ASP A 400 -10.69 -22.54 -19.68
C ASP A 400 -11.77 -22.12 -20.69
N VAL A 401 -12.75 -21.35 -20.22
CA VAL A 401 -13.78 -20.73 -21.05
C VAL A 401 -13.16 -19.85 -22.15
N ARG A 402 -11.97 -19.31 -21.90
CA ARG A 402 -11.21 -18.48 -22.83
C ARG A 402 -10.12 -19.23 -23.60
N SER A 403 -10.29 -20.52 -23.89
CA SER A 403 -9.35 -21.24 -24.77
C SER A 403 -9.28 -20.65 -26.17
N SER A 404 -8.09 -20.66 -26.78
CA SER A 404 -7.90 -20.32 -28.18
C SER A 404 -8.76 -21.23 -29.08
N THR A 405 -9.15 -20.72 -30.25
CA THR A 405 -10.06 -21.44 -31.16
C THR A 405 -9.60 -21.31 -32.61
N SER A 406 -10.10 -22.19 -33.47
CA SER A 406 -9.88 -22.12 -34.92
C SER A 406 -11.22 -22.16 -35.64
N TYR A 407 -11.64 -21.04 -36.24
CA TYR A 407 -12.90 -20.91 -36.96
C TYR A 407 -12.66 -20.49 -38.40
N ASP A 408 -13.68 -20.68 -39.26
CA ASP A 408 -13.70 -20.13 -40.62
C ASP A 408 -13.96 -18.62 -40.59
N SER A 409 -12.95 -17.89 -40.08
CA SER A 409 -12.91 -16.45 -39.94
C SER A 409 -11.46 -16.00 -39.86
N GLY A 410 -11.14 -14.79 -40.33
CA GLY A 410 -9.76 -14.29 -40.30
C GLY A 410 -9.13 -14.32 -38.90
N SER A 411 -7.84 -14.63 -38.84
CA SER A 411 -7.10 -14.75 -37.58
C SER A 411 -7.03 -13.44 -36.80
N ALA A 412 -7.21 -13.51 -35.47
CA ALA A 412 -7.17 -12.36 -34.57
C ALA A 412 -6.83 -12.77 -33.13
N THR A 413 -6.09 -11.91 -32.43
CA THR A 413 -5.87 -12.00 -30.97
C THR A 413 -7.06 -11.37 -30.24
N LEU A 414 -7.72 -12.15 -29.39
CA LEU A 414 -8.86 -11.70 -28.59
C LEU A 414 -8.45 -11.14 -27.23
N TYR A 415 -7.44 -11.76 -26.62
CA TYR A 415 -6.97 -11.41 -25.28
C TYR A 415 -5.47 -11.64 -25.18
N GLN A 416 -4.77 -10.74 -24.52
CA GLN A 416 -3.37 -10.91 -24.17
C GLN A 416 -3.07 -10.15 -22.88
N ILE A 417 -2.36 -10.79 -21.96
CA ILE A 417 -1.94 -10.20 -20.68
C ILE A 417 -0.61 -10.81 -20.23
N GLN A 418 0.15 -10.03 -19.46
CA GLN A 418 1.36 -10.47 -18.78
C GLN A 418 1.52 -9.70 -17.46
N ASP A 419 2.34 -10.21 -16.55
CA ASP A 419 2.41 -9.75 -15.15
C ASP A 419 3.67 -8.94 -14.78
N GLY A 420 4.58 -8.72 -15.72
CA GLY A 420 5.77 -7.89 -15.56
C GLY A 420 5.52 -6.41 -15.83
N TYR A 421 6.41 -5.55 -15.37
CA TYR A 421 6.34 -4.11 -15.61
C TYR A 421 7.71 -3.45 -15.45
N THR A 422 7.90 -2.34 -16.17
CA THR A 422 9.10 -1.50 -16.00
C THR A 422 9.04 -0.71 -14.69
N TRP A 423 10.19 -0.17 -14.29
CA TRP A 423 10.27 0.73 -13.14
C TRP A 423 9.41 1.98 -13.36
N GLY A 424 8.87 2.53 -12.27
CA GLY A 424 8.05 3.74 -12.32
C GLY A 424 8.48 4.73 -11.26
N TYR A 425 8.25 6.02 -11.49
CA TYR A 425 8.41 7.04 -10.43
C TYR A 425 7.05 7.41 -9.83
N LEU A 426 7.05 7.77 -8.55
CA LEU A 426 5.85 8.17 -7.83
C LEU A 426 5.23 9.43 -8.44
N GLN A 427 3.98 9.33 -8.90
CA GLN A 427 3.23 10.46 -9.46
C GLN A 427 2.33 11.11 -8.41
N ASN A 428 1.64 10.29 -7.62
CA ASN A 428 0.74 10.78 -6.58
C ASN A 428 0.74 9.85 -5.38
N THR A 429 0.39 10.39 -4.22
CA THR A 429 0.13 9.60 -3.02
C THR A 429 -1.35 9.67 -2.69
N SER A 430 -1.86 8.66 -2.01
CA SER A 430 -3.21 8.66 -1.47
C SER A 430 -3.19 8.02 -0.09
N LEU A 431 -4.15 8.41 0.74
CA LEU A 431 -4.34 7.83 2.05
C LEU A 431 -5.76 7.28 2.14
N SER A 432 -5.87 5.99 2.45
CA SER A 432 -7.15 5.33 2.67
C SER A 432 -7.75 5.66 4.04
N ARG A 433 -9.03 5.29 4.24
CA ARG A 433 -9.74 5.49 5.51
C ARG A 433 -9.15 4.66 6.66
N GLU A 434 -8.56 3.54 6.31
CA GLU A 434 -7.86 2.60 7.18
C GLU A 434 -6.45 3.07 7.54
N GLY A 435 -6.03 4.23 6.99
CA GLY A 435 -4.72 4.82 7.23
C GLY A 435 -3.62 4.24 6.35
N VAL A 436 -3.94 3.54 5.27
CA VAL A 436 -2.94 2.99 4.34
C VAL A 436 -2.49 4.10 3.39
N LEU A 437 -1.19 4.37 3.37
CA LEU A 437 -0.52 5.29 2.47
C LEU A 437 -0.09 4.52 1.21
N SER A 438 -0.76 4.81 0.10
CA SER A 438 -0.51 4.19 -1.21
C SER A 438 0.12 5.19 -2.17
N GLY A 439 1.01 4.71 -3.04
CA GLY A 439 1.61 5.45 -4.13
C GLY A 439 1.11 4.99 -5.49
N TYR A 440 0.77 5.95 -6.35
CA TYR A 440 0.49 5.69 -7.77
C TYR A 440 1.73 6.03 -8.60
N PHE A 441 2.20 5.06 -9.36
CA PHE A 441 3.44 5.17 -10.12
C PHE A 441 3.19 5.37 -11.62
N SER A 442 4.20 5.90 -12.31
CA SER A 442 4.14 6.14 -13.76
C SER A 442 4.03 4.87 -14.62
N ASN A 443 4.39 3.72 -14.07
CA ASN A 443 4.24 2.40 -14.69
C ASN A 443 2.81 1.82 -14.54
N GLY A 444 1.86 2.60 -13.98
CA GLY A 444 0.48 2.19 -13.78
C GLY A 444 0.25 1.30 -12.55
N GLN A 445 1.31 0.96 -11.82
CA GLN A 445 1.20 0.18 -10.59
C GLN A 445 0.82 1.06 -9.39
N THR A 446 0.12 0.44 -8.44
CA THR A 446 -0.20 1.03 -7.15
C THR A 446 0.46 0.17 -6.09
N GLU A 447 1.23 0.80 -5.20
CA GLU A 447 1.87 0.08 -4.09
C GLU A 447 1.51 0.74 -2.76
N ASP A 448 1.34 -0.09 -1.75
CA ASP A 448 1.05 0.35 -0.39
C ASP A 448 2.36 0.36 0.42
N PHE A 449 2.67 1.50 1.06
CA PHE A 449 3.94 1.64 1.78
C PHE A 449 3.80 1.37 3.28
N TYR A 450 2.84 2.05 3.91
CA TYR A 450 2.67 2.02 5.37
C TYR A 450 1.20 2.18 5.74
N GLN A 451 0.82 1.58 6.87
CA GLN A 451 -0.43 1.87 7.54
C GLN A 451 -0.19 2.69 8.81
N VAL A 452 -0.79 3.87 8.92
CA VAL A 452 -0.63 4.76 10.09
C VAL A 452 -1.13 4.06 11.36
N ALA A 453 -0.29 4.07 12.40
CA ALA A 453 -0.63 3.46 13.69
C ALA A 453 -1.43 4.44 14.56
N LEU A 454 -2.59 3.98 15.06
CA LEU A 454 -3.41 4.71 16.02
C LEU A 454 -3.23 4.16 17.44
N TYR A 455 -3.17 5.09 18.39
CA TYR A 455 -2.98 4.79 19.80
C TYR A 455 -4.20 5.14 20.61
N ARG A 456 -4.60 4.23 21.50
CA ARG A 456 -5.62 4.51 22.53
C ARG A 456 -5.04 4.31 23.92
N PHE A 457 -5.68 4.93 24.89
CA PHE A 457 -5.35 4.84 26.31
C PHE A 457 -6.55 4.32 27.08
N ASN A 458 -6.29 3.66 28.21
CA ASN A 458 -7.37 3.25 29.10
C ASN A 458 -8.06 4.46 29.74
N SER A 459 -7.28 5.51 30.02
CA SER A 459 -7.78 6.81 30.50
C SER A 459 -7.11 7.95 29.75
N GLU A 460 -7.85 8.61 28.87
CA GLU A 460 -7.35 9.78 28.12
C GLU A 460 -7.08 10.96 29.05
N TRP A 461 -7.78 11.04 30.19
CA TRP A 461 -7.68 12.16 31.11
C TRP A 461 -6.35 12.18 31.87
N GLY A 462 -5.69 11.03 31.97
CA GLY A 462 -4.35 10.92 32.55
C GLY A 462 -3.23 11.41 31.64
N LEU A 463 -3.53 11.82 30.40
CA LEU A 463 -2.52 12.33 29.48
C LEU A 463 -2.04 13.72 29.89
N ARG A 464 -0.72 13.89 30.00
CA ARG A 464 -0.10 15.18 30.30
C ARG A 464 0.25 15.91 29.00
N ARG A 465 -0.06 17.20 28.92
CA ARG A 465 0.42 18.04 27.81
C ARG A 465 1.92 18.30 27.95
N ASP A 466 2.66 18.19 26.85
CA ASP A 466 4.10 18.48 26.80
C ASP A 466 4.43 19.67 25.87
N GLY A 467 3.41 20.44 25.47
CA GLY A 467 3.54 21.56 24.53
C GLY A 467 3.30 21.14 23.08
N ASN A 468 3.27 22.08 22.14
CA ASN A 468 3.17 21.81 20.69
C ASN A 468 1.98 20.92 20.26
N ASN A 469 0.88 20.96 21.03
CA ASN A 469 -0.26 20.07 20.88
C ASN A 469 0.03 18.56 21.05
N ASN A 470 1.17 18.24 21.69
CA ASN A 470 1.60 16.88 21.99
C ASN A 470 1.27 16.51 23.45
N PHE A 471 0.92 15.24 23.62
CA PHE A 471 0.59 14.58 24.89
C PHE A 471 1.57 13.47 25.19
N VAL A 472 1.84 13.25 26.48
CA VAL A 472 2.70 12.17 26.97
C VAL A 472 1.89 11.29 27.92
N ALA A 473 2.08 9.98 27.79
CA ALA A 473 1.46 9.00 28.65
C ALA A 473 2.02 9.10 30.09
N THR A 474 1.15 8.98 31.07
CA THR A 474 1.51 8.94 32.50
C THR A 474 1.06 7.62 33.11
N GLU A 475 1.44 7.36 34.36
CA GLU A 475 0.93 6.22 35.12
C GLU A 475 -0.61 6.24 35.19
N ALA A 476 -1.22 7.43 35.28
CA ALA A 476 -2.67 7.58 35.36
C ALA A 476 -3.40 7.34 34.03
N SER A 477 -2.73 7.50 32.87
CA SER A 477 -3.34 7.17 31.56
C SER A 477 -3.28 5.68 31.24
N GLY A 478 -2.35 4.97 31.87
CA GLY A 478 -1.92 3.64 31.47
C GLY A 478 -1.00 3.67 30.25
N ALA A 479 -0.57 2.48 29.81
CA ALA A 479 0.26 2.32 28.63
C ALA A 479 -0.50 2.63 27.33
N ALA A 480 0.24 3.08 26.31
CA ALA A 480 -0.31 3.28 24.98
C ALA A 480 -0.58 1.94 24.30
N ILE A 481 -1.78 1.77 23.75
CA ILE A 481 -2.18 0.56 23.01
C ILE A 481 -2.20 0.89 21.52
N ALA A 482 -1.21 0.38 20.78
CA ALA A 482 -1.09 0.54 19.33
C ALA A 482 -2.10 -0.34 18.58
N GLY A 483 -2.43 0.03 17.35
CA GLY A 483 -3.21 -0.78 16.41
C GLY A 483 -3.62 0.01 15.18
N THR A 484 -4.37 -0.64 14.29
CA THR A 484 -4.82 -0.06 13.02
C THR A 484 -6.14 0.72 13.20
N ALA A 485 -6.45 1.57 12.23
CA ALA A 485 -7.71 2.32 12.22
C ALA A 485 -8.93 1.40 12.05
N ASP A 486 -10.10 1.85 12.52
CA ASP A 486 -11.39 1.12 12.49
C ASP A 486 -11.43 -0.22 13.28
N VAL A 487 -10.36 -0.58 14.00
CA VAL A 487 -10.26 -1.83 14.77
C VAL A 487 -10.14 -1.56 16.28
N ASP A 488 -10.75 -2.42 17.11
CA ASP A 488 -10.75 -2.34 18.57
C ASP A 488 -11.27 -1.01 19.16
N GLY A 489 -12.28 -0.43 18.52
CA GLY A 489 -12.89 0.83 18.97
C GLY A 489 -12.03 2.07 18.71
N ARG A 490 -11.00 1.95 17.86
CA ARG A 490 -10.30 3.09 17.27
C ARG A 490 -11.14 3.73 16.18
N GLY A 491 -10.93 5.03 16.02
CA GLY A 491 -11.52 5.83 14.96
C GLY A 491 -10.95 5.49 13.58
N THR A 492 -11.49 6.16 12.57
CA THR A 492 -10.99 6.08 11.20
C THR A 492 -10.15 7.31 10.87
N ILE A 493 -9.22 7.17 9.93
CA ILE A 493 -8.41 8.28 9.46
C ILE A 493 -9.07 8.85 8.20
N GLN A 494 -9.03 10.16 8.05
CA GLN A 494 -9.45 10.83 6.83
C GLN A 494 -8.26 11.61 6.27
N GLY A 495 -7.82 11.26 5.07
CA GLY A 495 -6.81 11.99 4.34
C GLY A 495 -7.31 13.33 3.83
N SER A 496 -6.37 14.20 3.46
CA SER A 496 -6.64 15.56 2.97
C SER A 496 -7.59 16.36 3.87
N THR A 497 -7.54 16.15 5.18
CA THR A 497 -8.45 16.76 6.15
C THR A 497 -7.70 17.04 7.44
N LEU A 498 -7.95 18.19 8.08
CA LEU A 498 -7.39 18.55 9.37
C LEU A 498 -8.50 18.66 10.42
N GLU A 499 -8.24 18.13 11.61
CA GLU A 499 -9.09 18.37 12.77
C GLU A 499 -8.78 19.77 13.35
N MET A 500 -9.79 20.61 13.51
CA MET A 500 -9.66 21.93 14.14
C MET A 500 -9.88 21.86 15.64
N SER A 501 -9.60 22.97 16.33
CA SER A 501 -9.86 23.11 17.75
C SER A 501 -11.32 22.81 18.10
N ASN A 502 -11.56 22.09 19.19
CA ASN A 502 -12.93 21.83 19.69
C ASN A 502 -13.47 22.96 20.60
N VAL A 503 -12.85 24.15 20.51
CA VAL A 503 -13.22 25.35 21.26
C VAL A 503 -14.34 26.09 20.53
N ASP A 504 -15.44 26.39 21.24
CA ASP A 504 -16.48 27.29 20.76
C ASP A 504 -16.26 28.70 21.35
N MET A 505 -16.02 29.69 20.47
CA MET A 505 -15.81 31.08 20.89
C MET A 505 -16.98 31.62 21.72
N ALA A 506 -18.22 31.36 21.35
CA ALA A 506 -19.38 31.91 22.04
C ALA A 506 -19.49 31.36 23.47
N GLU A 507 -19.26 30.05 23.62
CA GLU A 507 -19.24 29.38 24.92
C GLU A 507 -18.10 29.91 25.80
N GLU A 508 -16.88 30.00 25.25
CA GLU A 508 -15.71 30.46 26.01
C GLU A 508 -15.80 31.95 26.37
N PHE A 509 -16.32 32.83 25.50
CA PHE A 509 -16.56 34.23 25.86
C PHE A 509 -17.62 34.36 26.97
N ALA A 510 -18.68 33.56 26.93
CA ALA A 510 -19.67 33.54 28.01
C ALA A 510 -19.04 33.09 29.34
N LYS A 511 -18.24 32.02 29.33
CA LYS A 511 -17.47 31.56 30.49
C LYS A 511 -16.48 32.62 30.98
N MET A 512 -15.83 33.35 30.07
CA MET A 512 -14.92 34.44 30.41
C MET A 512 -15.67 35.56 31.15
N ILE A 513 -16.82 36.00 30.63
CA ILE A 513 -17.66 37.04 31.26
C ILE A 513 -18.14 36.59 32.64
N LEU A 514 -18.60 35.33 32.78
CA LEU A 514 -19.03 34.78 34.06
C LEU A 514 -17.88 34.72 35.06
N THR A 515 -16.70 34.28 34.62
CA THR A 515 -15.49 34.20 35.46
C THR A 515 -15.02 35.59 35.89
N GLN A 516 -15.02 36.57 34.99
CA GLN A 516 -14.71 37.96 35.31
C GLN A 516 -15.69 38.57 36.32
N ARG A 517 -17.00 38.32 36.16
CA ARG A 517 -18.02 38.75 37.14
C ARG A 517 -17.81 38.09 38.50
N GLY A 518 -17.45 36.80 38.54
CA GLY A 518 -17.10 36.09 39.76
C GLY A 518 -15.87 36.68 40.45
N TYR A 519 -14.81 36.97 39.70
CA TYR A 519 -13.60 37.64 40.19
C TYR A 519 -13.90 39.04 40.79
N GLN A 520 -14.70 39.85 40.09
CA GLN A 520 -15.11 41.18 40.56
C GLN A 520 -15.98 41.09 41.83
N ALA A 521 -16.90 40.11 41.88
CA ALA A 521 -17.74 39.88 43.06
C ALA A 521 -16.90 39.52 44.29
N ASN A 522 -15.93 38.61 44.15
CA ASN A 522 -15.03 38.22 45.24
C ASN A 522 -14.12 39.36 45.69
N THR A 523 -13.63 40.18 44.76
CA THR A 523 -12.86 41.40 45.08
C THR A 523 -13.70 42.41 45.88
N LYS A 524 -15.00 42.52 45.57
CA LYS A 524 -15.93 43.35 46.35
C LYS A 524 -16.17 42.83 47.77
N ILE A 525 -16.13 41.51 47.99
CA ILE A 525 -16.19 40.92 49.35
C ILE A 525 -14.96 41.30 50.17
N ILE A 526 -13.78 41.33 49.55
CA ILE A 526 -12.54 41.75 50.21
C ILE A 526 -12.63 43.22 50.61
N THR A 527 -12.97 44.11 49.67
CA THR A 527 -13.07 45.56 49.94
C THR A 527 -14.16 45.91 50.96
N THR A 528 -15.29 45.20 50.98
CA THR A 528 -16.32 45.38 52.02
C THR A 528 -15.85 44.88 53.39
N SER A 529 -15.13 43.74 53.44
CA SER A 529 -14.51 43.24 54.66
C SER A 529 -13.45 44.21 55.21
N ASP A 530 -12.61 44.79 54.33
CA ASP A 530 -11.61 45.80 54.68
C ASP A 530 -12.25 47.11 55.19
N SER A 531 -13.35 47.54 54.56
CA SER A 531 -14.12 48.70 55.02
C SER A 531 -14.68 48.47 56.42
N LEU A 532 -15.27 47.31 56.70
CA LEU A 532 -15.77 46.93 58.03
C LEU A 532 -14.64 46.85 59.07
N LEU A 533 -13.46 46.33 58.70
CA LEU A 533 -12.28 46.34 59.55
C LEU A 533 -11.86 47.76 59.90
N ASN A 534 -11.78 48.65 58.92
CA ASN A 534 -11.42 50.04 59.14
C ASN A 534 -12.42 50.78 60.03
N THR A 535 -13.73 50.55 59.84
CA THR A 535 -14.77 51.09 60.73
C THR A 535 -14.63 50.52 62.14
N THR A 536 -14.36 49.22 62.29
CA THR A 536 -14.20 48.57 63.60
C THR A 536 -12.95 49.10 64.34
N ILE A 537 -11.85 49.33 63.62
CA ILE A 537 -10.63 49.95 64.17
C ILE A 537 -10.93 51.39 64.62
N SER A 538 -11.75 52.12 63.86
CA SER A 538 -12.15 53.49 64.19
C SER A 538 -13.09 53.59 65.40
N ILE A 539 -13.87 52.54 65.69
CA ILE A 539 -14.74 52.46 66.88
C ILE A 539 -13.93 52.21 68.18
N LYS A 540 -12.73 51.60 68.06
CA LYS A 540 -11.86 51.31 69.21
C LYS A 540 -11.04 52.52 69.67
N ARG A 541 -10.89 53.53 68.80
CA ARG A 541 -10.27 54.82 69.14
C ARG A 541 -11.30 55.75 69.74
#